data_AF-A0A425DNQ5-F1
#
_entry.id   AF-A0A425DNQ5-F1
#
_cell.length_a   1.000
_cell.length_b   1.000
_cell.length_c   1.000
_cell.angle_alpha   90.00
_cell.angle_beta   90.00
_cell.angle_gamma   90.00
#
_symmetry.space_group_name_H-M   'P 1'
#
loop_
_entity.id
_entity.type
_entity.pdbx_description
1 polymer ?
#
loop_
_entity_poly.entity_id
_entity_poly.type
_entity_poly.pdbx_seq_one_letter_code
_entity_poly.pdbx_strand_id
1 'polypeptide(L)'
;MQVSFLALLWATFVAMVAFADVVPLSFGVGCDHGRYPFQMQRGCFKPAFEREIDNGGDSFIIVRFSDFNLPPKDYVLLRSVDTGETVKLSGAEYHGAFDAPSVSGSRLRLELYTKTNLVGSYTTKSPCTGFSVVGYTSVLQSPPTHEAVCGGNVERTQEAACFNYSPIMNARSKAVARL
;
A
#
# COMPACT_ATOMS: atom_id res chain seq x y z
N MET A 1 42.04 -49.78 -5.25
CA MET A 1 41.14 -48.89 -6.01
C MET A 1 40.18 -48.26 -5.00
N GLN A 2 40.35 -46.95 -4.76
CA GLN A 2 39.55 -46.12 -3.86
C GLN A 2 38.20 -45.78 -4.50
N VAL A 3 37.14 -45.70 -3.70
CA VAL A 3 36.04 -44.74 -3.97
C VAL A 3 35.56 -44.19 -2.62
N SER A 4 35.95 -42.95 -2.33
CA SER A 4 35.45 -42.16 -1.19
C SER A 4 34.10 -41.54 -1.56
N PHE A 5 33.06 -41.84 -0.79
CA PHE A 5 31.74 -41.18 -0.92
C PHE A 5 31.72 -39.91 -0.08
N LEU A 6 31.82 -38.75 -0.75
CA LEU A 6 31.56 -37.44 -0.16
C LEU A 6 30.04 -37.19 -0.16
N ALA A 7 29.43 -37.18 1.03
CA ALA A 7 28.04 -36.78 1.21
C ALA A 7 27.95 -35.24 1.18
N LEU A 8 27.37 -34.71 0.11
CA LEU A 8 26.99 -33.29 -0.02
C LEU A 8 25.73 -33.03 0.80
N LEU A 9 25.88 -32.34 1.94
CA LEU A 9 24.79 -31.76 2.72
C LEU A 9 24.22 -30.56 1.97
N TRP A 10 23.01 -30.70 1.43
CA TRP A 10 22.23 -29.60 0.88
C TRP A 10 21.49 -28.89 2.01
N ALA A 11 21.96 -27.72 2.43
CA ALA A 11 21.24 -26.85 3.35
C ALA A 11 20.18 -26.06 2.55
N THR A 12 18.92 -26.47 2.66
CA THR A 12 17.78 -25.71 2.14
C THR A 12 17.54 -24.49 3.03
N PHE A 13 17.95 -23.30 2.57
CA PHE A 13 17.50 -22.03 3.14
C PHE A 13 16.01 -21.85 2.83
N VAL A 14 15.15 -22.09 3.82
CA VAL A 14 13.75 -21.66 3.77
C VAL A 14 13.74 -20.20 4.18
N ALA A 15 13.64 -19.30 3.20
CA ALA A 15 13.38 -17.89 3.46
C ALA A 15 11.98 -17.74 4.07
N MET A 16 11.89 -17.39 5.35
CA MET A 16 10.63 -16.96 5.93
C MET A 16 10.28 -15.58 5.35
N VAL A 17 9.26 -15.54 4.50
CA VAL A 17 8.67 -14.27 4.07
C VAL A 17 7.85 -13.74 5.25
N ALA A 18 8.34 -12.68 5.89
CA ALA A 18 7.54 -11.93 6.86
C ALA A 18 6.44 -11.19 6.10
N PHE A 19 5.22 -11.74 6.11
CA PHE A 19 4.05 -11.03 5.60
C PHE A 19 3.78 -9.86 6.55
N ALA A 20 3.71 -8.64 6.02
CA ALA A 20 3.08 -7.54 6.75
C ALA A 20 1.65 -8.00 7.09
N ASP A 21 1.29 -7.89 8.37
CA ASP A 21 0.02 -8.42 8.85
C ASP A 21 -1.12 -7.61 8.23
N VAL A 22 -1.97 -8.28 7.47
CA VAL A 22 -3.08 -7.62 6.77
C VAL A 22 -4.29 -7.72 7.66
N VAL A 23 -4.73 -6.56 8.14
CA VAL A 23 -5.93 -6.48 8.95
C VAL A 23 -7.12 -6.81 8.04
N PRO A 24 -7.85 -7.90 8.31
CA PRO A 24 -8.93 -8.34 7.43
C PRO A 24 -10.07 -7.33 7.48
N LEU A 25 -10.49 -6.85 6.31
CA LEU A 25 -11.57 -5.91 6.15
C LEU A 25 -12.23 -6.17 4.79
N SER A 26 -13.39 -6.83 4.80
CA SER A 26 -14.09 -7.19 3.56
C SER A 26 -15.27 -6.26 3.29
N PHE A 27 -15.20 -5.54 2.18
CA PHE A 27 -16.31 -4.80 1.60
C PHE A 27 -16.03 -4.53 0.13
N GLY A 28 -17.06 -4.17 -0.63
CA GLY A 28 -16.89 -3.78 -2.02
C GLY A 28 -18.15 -3.21 -2.60
N VAL A 29 -18.09 -2.91 -3.90
CA VAL A 29 -19.19 -2.36 -4.67
C VAL A 29 -19.19 -3.03 -6.04
N GLY A 30 -20.35 -3.47 -6.51
CA GLY A 30 -20.43 -4.22 -7.76
C GLY A 30 -19.97 -5.66 -7.59
N CYS A 31 -19.96 -6.42 -8.69
CA CYS A 31 -19.63 -7.85 -8.66
C CYS A 31 -20.50 -8.61 -7.63
N ASP A 32 -19.87 -9.29 -6.68
CA ASP A 32 -20.53 -10.06 -5.62
C ASP A 32 -21.09 -9.18 -4.50
N HIS A 33 -20.75 -7.89 -4.47
CA HIS A 33 -21.15 -6.92 -3.45
C HIS A 33 -22.35 -6.07 -3.87
N GLY A 34 -23.19 -6.61 -4.76
CA GLY A 34 -24.43 -5.99 -5.20
C GLY A 34 -24.30 -5.17 -6.49
N ARG A 35 -25.26 -4.27 -6.74
CA ARG A 35 -25.34 -3.50 -7.99
C ARG A 35 -24.35 -2.34 -7.96
N TYR A 36 -23.58 -2.18 -9.04
CA TYR A 36 -22.71 -1.02 -9.22
C TYR A 36 -23.54 0.28 -9.31
N PRO A 37 -23.29 1.28 -8.45
CA PRO A 37 -24.06 2.51 -8.40
C PRO A 37 -23.67 3.43 -9.56
N PHE A 38 -24.60 4.27 -10.00
CA PHE A 38 -24.33 5.31 -10.98
C PHE A 38 -24.85 6.64 -10.45
N GLN A 39 -24.09 7.72 -10.63
CA GLN A 39 -24.58 9.06 -10.32
C GLN A 39 -25.76 9.39 -11.23
N MET A 40 -26.89 9.76 -10.63
CA MET A 40 -28.13 10.08 -11.34
C MET A 40 -28.16 11.50 -11.92
N GLN A 41 -27.28 12.41 -11.46
CA GLN A 41 -27.30 13.82 -11.86
C GLN A 41 -25.90 14.35 -12.21
N ARG A 42 -25.82 15.05 -13.34
CA ARG A 42 -24.59 15.65 -13.86
C ARG A 42 -24.22 16.85 -12.98
N GLY A 43 -23.02 16.85 -12.39
CA GLY A 43 -22.55 17.94 -11.53
C GLY A 43 -22.80 17.77 -10.03
N CYS A 44 -23.32 16.61 -9.59
CA CYS A 44 -23.35 16.29 -8.17
C CYS A 44 -21.96 15.79 -7.75
N PHE A 45 -21.22 16.59 -6.96
CA PHE A 45 -19.89 16.24 -6.45
C PHE A 45 -19.91 15.22 -5.30
N LYS A 46 -21.02 14.51 -5.10
CA LYS A 46 -21.15 13.51 -4.04
C LYS A 46 -20.65 12.15 -4.51
N PRO A 47 -19.89 11.42 -3.68
CA PRO A 47 -19.49 10.07 -4.02
C PRO A 47 -20.72 9.17 -4.14
N ALA A 48 -20.66 8.21 -5.07
CA ALA A 48 -21.70 7.19 -5.25
C ALA A 48 -21.65 6.12 -4.15
N PHE A 49 -20.48 5.97 -3.50
CA PHE A 49 -20.25 5.14 -2.34
C PHE A 49 -19.15 5.75 -1.49
N GLU A 50 -19.28 5.66 -0.17
CA GLU A 50 -18.29 6.16 0.79
C GLU A 50 -18.13 5.15 1.93
N ARG A 51 -16.89 4.88 2.31
CA ARG A 51 -16.55 4.05 3.46
C ARG A 51 -15.36 4.62 4.19
N GLU A 52 -15.48 4.77 5.51
CA GLU A 52 -14.36 5.13 6.38
C GLU A 52 -13.69 3.85 6.91
N ILE A 53 -12.36 3.89 6.96
CA ILE A 53 -11.47 2.87 7.50
C ILE A 53 -10.69 3.56 8.62
N ASP A 54 -10.82 3.04 9.83
CA ASP A 54 -10.07 3.48 11.00
C ASP A 54 -9.12 2.35 11.39
N ASN A 55 -7.86 2.71 11.58
CA ASN A 55 -6.79 1.81 11.93
C ASN A 55 -6.28 2.02 13.37
N GLY A 56 -7.00 2.79 14.20
CA GLY A 56 -6.72 2.86 15.64
C GLY A 56 -5.42 3.58 16.01
N GLY A 57 -4.83 4.35 15.09
CA GLY A 57 -3.78 5.33 15.39
C GLY A 57 -2.46 5.21 14.60
N ASP A 58 -2.26 4.21 13.74
CA ASP A 58 -1.00 4.16 12.97
C ASP A 58 -0.91 5.27 11.92
N SER A 59 0.31 5.53 11.45
CA SER A 59 0.62 6.73 10.66
C SER A 59 0.36 6.63 9.16
N PHE A 60 0.02 5.45 8.63
CA PHE A 60 -0.31 5.27 7.21
C PHE A 60 -1.19 4.03 7.01
N ILE A 61 -1.91 4.01 5.89
CA ILE A 61 -2.83 2.95 5.50
C ILE A 61 -2.58 2.57 4.04
N ILE A 62 -2.44 1.28 3.78
CA ILE A 62 -2.33 0.67 2.45
C ILE A 62 -3.54 -0.24 2.27
N VAL A 63 -4.45 0.12 1.37
CA VAL A 63 -5.67 -0.67 1.12
C VAL A 63 -5.38 -1.78 0.11
N ARG A 64 -5.81 -3.01 0.42
CA ARG A 64 -5.67 -4.17 -0.45
C ARG A 64 -6.96 -4.48 -1.20
N PHE A 65 -6.90 -4.38 -2.52
CA PHE A 65 -7.97 -4.76 -3.42
C PHE A 65 -7.75 -6.20 -3.91
N SER A 66 -8.75 -7.04 -3.73
CA SER A 66 -8.81 -8.40 -4.31
C SER A 66 -9.28 -8.41 -5.75
N ASP A 67 -10.13 -7.45 -6.11
CA ASP A 67 -10.56 -7.21 -7.47
C ASP A 67 -10.88 -5.72 -7.63
N PHE A 68 -10.59 -5.20 -8.81
CA PHE A 68 -10.80 -3.80 -9.16
C PHE A 68 -11.00 -3.72 -10.66
N ASN A 69 -12.21 -3.37 -11.07
CA ASN A 69 -12.56 -3.23 -12.46
C ASN A 69 -13.64 -2.16 -12.61
N LEU A 70 -13.18 -0.90 -12.69
CA LEU A 70 -14.05 0.25 -12.86
C LEU A 70 -14.11 0.68 -14.34
N PRO A 71 -15.19 1.34 -14.77
CA PRO A 71 -15.22 1.99 -16.06
C PRO A 71 -14.08 3.03 -16.18
N PRO A 72 -13.51 3.27 -17.38
CA PRO A 72 -12.34 4.14 -17.55
C PRO A 72 -12.51 5.59 -17.07
N LYS A 73 -13.76 6.05 -16.92
CA LYS A 73 -14.08 7.42 -16.48
C LYS A 73 -14.42 7.52 -15.00
N ASP A 74 -14.53 6.38 -14.32
CA ASP A 74 -14.82 6.27 -12.90
C ASP A 74 -13.51 6.11 -12.13
N TYR A 75 -13.54 6.46 -10.85
CA TYR A 75 -12.37 6.33 -10.00
C TYR A 75 -12.77 6.16 -8.54
N VAL A 76 -11.88 5.52 -7.79
CA VAL A 76 -11.89 5.54 -6.33
C VAL A 76 -10.91 6.60 -5.85
N LEU A 77 -11.34 7.44 -4.91
CA LEU A 77 -10.50 8.40 -4.23
C LEU A 77 -10.27 7.89 -2.80
N LEU A 78 -9.02 7.65 -2.46
CA LEU A 78 -8.60 7.40 -1.10
C LEU A 78 -8.21 8.76 -0.50
N ARG A 79 -8.87 9.19 0.57
CA ARG A 79 -8.63 10.48 1.22
C ARG A 79 -8.29 10.26 2.69
N SER A 80 -7.15 10.75 3.13
CA SER A 80 -6.83 10.82 4.55
C SER A 80 -7.77 11.79 5.26
N VAL A 81 -8.41 11.33 6.32
CA VAL A 81 -9.24 12.20 7.17
C VAL A 81 -8.36 13.13 8.01
N ASP A 82 -7.15 12.69 8.35
CA ASP A 82 -6.25 13.42 9.26
C ASP A 82 -5.41 14.46 8.51
N THR A 83 -4.86 14.11 7.34
CA THR A 83 -3.94 14.99 6.58
C THR A 83 -4.61 15.67 5.37
N GLY A 84 -5.75 15.15 4.91
CA GLY A 84 -6.37 15.58 3.65
C GLY A 84 -5.63 15.10 2.39
N GLU A 85 -4.58 14.29 2.53
CA GLU A 85 -3.89 13.64 1.40
C GLU A 85 -4.89 12.83 0.57
N THR A 86 -4.73 12.86 -0.76
CA THR A 86 -5.61 12.10 -1.66
C THR A 86 -4.82 11.27 -2.65
N VAL A 87 -5.28 10.04 -2.88
CA VAL A 87 -4.78 9.13 -3.91
C VAL A 87 -5.96 8.73 -4.80
N LYS A 88 -5.81 8.97 -6.10
CA LYS A 88 -6.84 8.66 -7.09
C LYS A 88 -6.49 7.37 -7.82
N LEU A 89 -7.38 6.40 -7.75
CA LEU A 89 -7.29 5.12 -8.45
C LEU A 89 -8.30 5.11 -9.60
N SER A 90 -7.85 5.38 -10.82
CA SER A 90 -8.72 5.43 -11.98
C SER A 90 -8.98 4.04 -12.56
N GLY A 91 -10.20 3.80 -13.07
CA GLY A 91 -10.53 2.58 -13.81
C GLY A 91 -9.85 2.45 -15.17
N ALA A 92 -9.05 3.44 -15.59
CA ALA A 92 -8.24 3.37 -16.80
C ALA A 92 -6.81 2.87 -16.54
N GLU A 93 -6.35 2.96 -15.29
CA GLU A 93 -4.97 2.67 -14.89
C GLU A 93 -4.86 1.45 -13.99
N TYR A 94 -5.86 1.22 -13.12
CA TYR A 94 -5.85 0.16 -12.12
C TYR A 94 -6.83 -0.94 -12.48
N HIS A 95 -6.38 -2.19 -12.39
CA HIS A 95 -7.18 -3.39 -12.68
C HIS A 95 -6.75 -4.60 -11.85
N GLY A 96 -7.69 -5.48 -11.52
CA GLY A 96 -7.46 -6.73 -10.82
C GLY A 96 -7.07 -6.56 -9.34
N ALA A 97 -6.29 -7.49 -8.81
CA ALA A 97 -5.83 -7.48 -7.42
C ALA A 97 -4.55 -6.65 -7.27
N PHE A 98 -4.51 -5.72 -6.31
CA PHE A 98 -3.33 -4.91 -6.03
C PHE A 98 -3.40 -4.25 -4.64
N ASP A 99 -2.24 -3.79 -4.16
CA ASP A 99 -2.11 -2.91 -3.01
C ASP A 99 -2.06 -1.45 -3.48
N ALA A 100 -2.93 -0.61 -2.92
CA ALA A 100 -2.96 0.82 -3.27
C ALA A 100 -1.70 1.55 -2.76
N PRO A 101 -1.36 2.71 -3.34
CA PRO A 101 -0.35 3.58 -2.75
C PRO A 101 -0.65 3.89 -1.27
N SER A 102 0.39 4.00 -0.45
CA SER A 102 0.25 4.35 0.96
C SER A 102 -0.34 5.74 1.12
N VAL A 103 -1.33 5.87 1.99
CA VAL A 103 -1.90 7.16 2.39
C VAL A 103 -1.51 7.45 3.83
N SER A 104 -1.01 8.65 4.09
CA SER A 104 -0.61 9.07 5.44
C SER A 104 -1.82 9.39 6.30
N GLY A 105 -1.90 8.81 7.49
CA GLY A 105 -2.99 9.03 8.45
C GLY A 105 -3.48 7.74 9.08
N SER A 106 -4.23 7.90 10.18
CA SER A 106 -4.84 6.81 10.96
C SER A 106 -6.26 6.48 10.50
N ARG A 107 -6.89 7.41 9.78
CA ARG A 107 -8.23 7.28 9.21
C ARG A 107 -8.24 7.61 7.74
N LEU A 108 -8.84 6.72 6.96
CA LEU A 108 -8.95 6.82 5.52
C LEU A 108 -10.41 6.77 5.09
N ARG A 109 -10.80 7.66 4.20
CA ARG A 109 -12.09 7.65 3.53
C ARG A 109 -11.92 7.17 2.09
N LEU A 110 -12.58 6.07 1.76
CA LEU A 110 -12.66 5.53 0.41
C LEU A 110 -13.96 6.01 -0.24
N GLU A 111 -13.82 6.75 -1.34
CA GLU A 111 -14.93 7.39 -2.04
C GLU A 111 -14.98 6.90 -3.50
N LEU A 112 -16.10 6.33 -3.94
CA LEU A 112 -16.32 5.98 -5.36
C LEU A 112 -16.97 7.14 -6.09
N TYR A 113 -16.36 7.59 -7.19
CA TYR A 113 -16.93 8.58 -8.09
C TYR A 113 -17.22 7.95 -9.44
N THR A 114 -18.51 7.89 -9.78
CA THR A 114 -18.98 7.33 -11.05
C THR A 114 -19.51 8.43 -11.94
N LYS A 115 -19.20 8.44 -13.24
CA LYS A 115 -19.86 9.39 -14.15
C LYS A 115 -21.30 8.97 -14.43
N THR A 116 -22.15 9.96 -14.69
CA THR A 116 -23.50 9.75 -15.19
C THR A 116 -23.43 8.94 -16.49
N ASN A 117 -24.04 7.75 -16.50
CA ASN A 117 -24.27 7.04 -17.75
C ASN A 117 -25.28 7.84 -18.59
N LEU A 118 -24.79 8.51 -19.63
CA LEU A 118 -25.62 8.74 -20.80
C LEU A 118 -25.90 7.34 -21.35
N VAL A 119 -27.19 6.98 -21.42
CA VAL A 119 -27.70 5.73 -21.99
C VAL A 119 -26.84 5.30 -23.19
N GLY A 120 -26.01 4.26 -22.99
CA GLY A 120 -24.93 3.96 -23.93
C GLY A 120 -23.89 2.99 -23.37
N SER A 121 -24.36 1.82 -22.90
CA SER A 121 -23.66 0.53 -22.90
C SER A 121 -22.13 0.57 -23.09
N TYR A 122 -21.37 0.67 -22.00
CA TYR A 122 -20.00 0.15 -21.98
C TYR A 122 -20.05 -1.31 -21.53
N THR A 123 -20.29 -2.20 -22.49
CA THR A 123 -20.04 -3.65 -22.35
C THR A 123 -18.54 -3.88 -22.50
N THR A 124 -17.76 -3.57 -21.47
CA THR A 124 -16.41 -4.13 -21.38
C THR A 124 -16.57 -5.58 -20.95
N LYS A 125 -15.92 -6.49 -21.68
CA LYS A 125 -15.99 -7.96 -21.52
C LYS A 125 -15.33 -8.48 -20.23
N SER A 126 -15.46 -7.74 -19.13
CA SER A 126 -15.11 -8.21 -17.79
C SER A 126 -16.41 -8.67 -17.11
N PRO A 127 -16.44 -9.85 -16.45
CA PRO A 127 -17.67 -10.46 -15.97
C PRO A 127 -18.40 -9.60 -14.92
N CYS A 128 -17.72 -8.65 -14.28
CA CYS A 128 -18.36 -7.74 -13.33
C CYS A 128 -17.66 -6.38 -13.25
N THR A 129 -18.44 -5.32 -13.03
CA THR A 129 -17.94 -3.95 -12.83
C THR A 129 -18.01 -3.62 -11.34
N GLY A 130 -16.91 -3.20 -10.74
CA GLY A 130 -16.83 -3.00 -9.30
C GLY A 130 -15.43 -3.01 -8.72
N PHE A 131 -15.36 -3.04 -7.40
CA PHE A 131 -14.13 -3.31 -6.65
C PHE A 131 -14.46 -4.09 -5.38
N SER A 132 -13.47 -4.83 -4.87
CA SER A 132 -13.57 -5.62 -3.65
C SER A 132 -12.29 -5.45 -2.82
N VAL A 133 -12.44 -4.91 -1.62
CA VAL A 133 -11.39 -4.75 -0.61
C VAL A 133 -11.41 -5.97 0.32
N VAL A 134 -10.24 -6.53 0.60
CA VAL A 134 -10.08 -7.67 1.53
C VAL A 134 -9.39 -7.31 2.84
N GLY A 135 -8.72 -6.17 2.87
CA GLY A 135 -8.01 -5.73 4.05
C GLY A 135 -7.25 -4.45 3.82
N TYR A 136 -6.51 -4.06 4.85
CA TYR A 136 -5.52 -3.02 4.77
C TYR A 136 -4.29 -3.40 5.58
N THR A 137 -3.17 -2.76 5.29
CA THR A 137 -1.95 -2.83 6.08
C THR A 137 -1.66 -1.45 6.62
N SER A 138 -1.32 -1.37 7.90
CA SER A 138 -1.05 -0.12 8.59
C SER A 138 0.34 -0.01 9.19
N VAL A 139 1.18 -1.01 8.94
CA VAL A 139 2.57 -1.02 9.37
C VAL A 139 3.47 -0.82 8.16
N LEU A 140 4.36 0.17 8.24
CA LEU A 140 5.40 0.47 7.27
C LEU A 140 6.26 -0.70 7.55
N GLN A 141 6.30 -1.62 6.59
CA GLN A 141 7.11 -2.81 6.65
C GLN A 141 8.39 -2.41 7.37
N SER A 142 8.52 -2.84 8.64
CA SER A 142 9.76 -2.57 9.36
C SER A 142 10.83 -3.06 8.41
N PRO A 143 11.84 -2.24 8.09
CA PRO A 143 12.91 -2.70 7.20
C PRO A 143 13.26 -4.09 7.70
N PRO A 144 13.28 -5.10 6.79
CA PRO A 144 13.43 -6.49 7.19
C PRO A 144 14.52 -6.53 8.24
N THR A 145 14.29 -7.21 9.36
CA THR A 145 15.10 -7.19 10.59
C THR A 145 16.58 -7.60 10.42
N HIS A 146 17.07 -7.61 9.19
CA HIS A 146 18.44 -7.29 8.86
C HIS A 146 18.63 -5.77 8.94
N GLU A 147 19.25 -5.31 10.03
CA GLU A 147 20.10 -4.13 9.94
C GLU A 147 20.89 -4.24 8.62
N ALA A 148 20.79 -3.21 7.77
CA ALA A 148 21.54 -3.18 6.54
C ALA A 148 22.99 -3.53 6.87
N VAL A 149 23.47 -4.67 6.34
CA VAL A 149 24.89 -5.01 6.35
C VAL A 149 25.58 -3.80 5.73
N CYS A 150 26.30 -3.04 6.57
CA CYS A 150 27.04 -1.87 6.14
C CYS A 150 28.02 -2.29 5.04
N GLY A 151 27.76 -1.92 3.79
CA GLY A 151 28.64 -2.27 2.68
C GLY A 151 27.94 -2.40 1.33
N GLY A 152 27.28 -1.34 0.88
CA GLY A 152 26.60 -1.31 -0.42
C GLY A 152 26.73 0.03 -1.14
N ASN A 153 27.95 0.58 -1.21
CA ASN A 153 28.42 1.66 -2.11
C ASN A 153 27.61 2.98 -2.23
N VAL A 154 26.56 3.21 -1.43
CA VAL A 154 25.77 4.46 -1.47
C VAL A 154 25.34 4.90 -0.07
N GLU A 155 26.29 5.01 0.86
CA GLU A 155 26.04 5.68 2.15
C GLU A 155 26.37 7.17 2.03
N ARG A 156 25.36 8.03 2.20
CA ARG A 156 25.55 9.46 2.53
C ARG A 156 25.46 9.67 4.04
N THR A 157 26.17 8.84 4.79
CA THR A 157 26.34 9.04 6.23
C THR A 157 27.28 10.21 6.46
N GLN A 158 26.79 11.27 7.10
CA GLN A 158 27.62 12.38 7.56
C GLN A 158 27.75 12.30 9.07
N GLU A 159 28.97 12.40 9.60
CA GLU A 159 29.18 12.41 11.05
C GLU A 159 28.46 13.60 11.68
N ALA A 160 27.83 13.39 12.84
CA ALA A 160 27.11 14.45 13.53
C ALA A 160 28.09 15.53 13.98
N ALA A 161 27.92 16.76 13.45
CA ALA A 161 28.81 17.90 13.75
C ALA A 161 28.83 18.33 15.24
N CYS A 162 27.96 17.76 16.07
CA CYS A 162 27.76 18.12 17.46
C CYS A 162 28.99 17.93 18.36
N PHE A 163 29.98 17.11 17.97
CA PHE A 163 31.17 16.83 18.78
C PHE A 163 32.49 17.42 18.22
N ASN A 164 32.44 18.23 17.16
CA ASN A 164 33.65 18.76 16.52
C ASN A 164 34.50 19.67 17.43
N TYR A 165 33.91 20.23 18.50
CA TYR A 165 34.61 21.11 19.44
C TYR A 165 35.46 20.35 20.49
N SER A 166 35.24 19.04 20.68
CA SER A 166 35.98 18.25 21.68
C SER A 166 36.50 16.94 21.07
N PRO A 167 37.81 16.82 20.81
CA PRO A 167 38.38 15.62 20.17
C PRO A 167 38.21 14.36 21.01
N ILE A 168 38.17 14.49 22.34
CA ILE A 168 37.95 13.35 23.26
C ILE A 168 36.49 12.87 23.18
N MET A 169 35.53 13.78 23.12
CA MET A 169 34.12 13.41 23.02
C MET A 169 33.79 12.86 21.63
N ASN A 170 34.37 13.41 20.56
CA ASN A 170 34.21 12.89 19.20
C ASN A 170 34.72 11.44 19.07
N ALA A 171 35.93 11.17 19.58
CA ALA A 171 36.50 9.82 19.58
C ALA A 171 35.67 8.79 20.37
N ARG A 172 34.93 9.25 21.39
CA ARG A 172 34.10 8.41 22.25
C ARG A 172 32.65 8.27 21.76
N SER A 173 32.11 9.30 21.12
CA SER A 173 30.68 9.35 20.80
C SER A 173 30.33 8.54 19.57
N LYS A 174 31.21 8.48 18.54
CA LYS A 174 30.97 7.80 17.24
C LYS A 174 29.51 7.94 16.75
N ALA A 175 28.89 9.08 17.05
CA ALA A 175 27.47 9.27 16.89
C ALA A 175 27.23 9.71 15.45
N VAL A 176 26.66 8.82 14.65
CA VAL A 176 26.25 9.11 13.28
C VAL A 176 24.81 9.65 13.33
N ALA A 177 24.61 10.90 12.93
CA ALA A 177 23.27 11.43 12.68
C ALA A 177 22.88 11.11 11.23
N ARG A 178 21.71 10.50 11.03
CA ARG A 178 21.13 10.30 9.70
C ARG A 178 20.20 11.47 9.38
N LEU A 179 20.46 12.15 8.26
CA LEU A 179 19.59 13.14 7.64
C LEU A 179 18.83 12.50 6.47
#